data_AF-C9IZ32-F1
#
_entry.id   AF-C9IZ32-F1
#
_cell.length_a   1.000
_cell.length_b   1.000
_cell.length_c   1.000
_cell.angle_alpha   90.00
_cell.angle_beta   90.00
_cell.angle_gamma   90.00
#
_symmetry.space_group_name_H-M   'P 1'
#
loop_
_entity.id
_entity.type
_entity.pdbx_description
1 polymer ?
#
loop_
_entity_poly.entity_id
_entity_poly.type
_entity_poly.pdbx_seq_one_letter_code
_entity_poly.pdbx_strand_id
1 'polypeptide(L)'
;MESREKDLEEALEAGGCDLETLRNIIQGRPLPADLRAKVWKIALNVAGKGDSLASWDGILDLPEQNTIHKDCLQFIDQLSVPEEKAAELLLDIESVITFYCKSRNIKYSTSLSWIHLLKPLVHLQLPRSDLYNCFYAIMNKYIPRDCSQKGRPFHLFRLLIQYHEPELCSY
;
A
#
# COMPACT_ATOMS: atom_id res chain seq x y z
N MET A 1 -30.28 0.39 4.84
CA MET A 1 -28.86 0.60 4.49
C MET A 1 -28.08 1.02 5.74
N GLU A 2 -28.67 1.88 6.60
CA GLU A 2 -28.11 2.37 7.87
C GLU A 2 -27.73 1.32 8.92
N SER A 3 -28.48 0.21 9.08
CA SER A 3 -28.18 -0.77 10.14
C SER A 3 -26.76 -1.34 10.06
N ARG A 4 -26.31 -1.67 8.84
CA ARG A 4 -25.00 -2.32 8.62
C ARG A 4 -23.83 -1.36 8.76
N GLU A 5 -24.01 -0.10 8.34
CA GLU A 5 -22.95 0.91 8.52
C GLU A 5 -22.75 1.18 10.01
N LYS A 6 -23.83 1.21 10.79
CA LYS A 6 -23.76 1.18 12.25
C LYS A 6 -23.10 -0.08 12.80
N ASP A 7 -23.48 -1.27 12.31
CA ASP A 7 -22.83 -2.52 12.74
C ASP A 7 -21.31 -2.50 12.45
N LEU A 8 -20.90 -1.91 11.31
CA LEU A 8 -19.50 -1.76 10.92
C LEU A 8 -18.78 -0.73 11.81
N GLU A 9 -19.42 0.42 12.09
CA GLU A 9 -18.90 1.44 13.02
C GLU A 9 -18.69 0.86 14.42
N GLU A 10 -19.71 0.21 14.97
CA GLU A 10 -19.68 -0.43 16.28
C GLU A 10 -18.60 -1.51 16.36
N ALA A 11 -18.49 -2.36 15.34
CA ALA A 11 -17.44 -3.39 15.28
C ALA A 11 -16.03 -2.79 15.22
N LEU A 12 -15.86 -1.67 14.50
CA LEU A 12 -14.58 -0.97 14.42
C LEU A 12 -14.23 -0.20 15.71
N GLU A 13 -15.23 0.28 16.46
CA GLU A 13 -15.06 0.98 17.73
C GLU A 13 -14.82 0.06 18.92
N ALA A 14 -15.50 -1.10 18.95
CA ALA A 14 -15.32 -2.10 20.01
C ALA A 14 -13.87 -2.60 20.12
N GLY A 15 -13.10 -2.48 19.04
CA GLY A 15 -11.71 -2.92 18.97
C GLY A 15 -11.58 -4.44 18.85
N GLY A 16 -10.43 -4.92 18.38
CA GLY A 16 -10.15 -6.36 18.27
C GLY A 16 -10.97 -7.12 17.21
N CYS A 17 -11.73 -6.43 16.36
CA CYS A 17 -12.45 -7.04 15.24
C CYS A 17 -11.47 -7.61 14.20
N ASP A 18 -11.70 -8.86 13.77
CA ASP A 18 -10.91 -9.52 12.73
C ASP A 18 -11.47 -9.30 11.32
N LEU A 19 -10.67 -9.64 10.30
CA LEU A 19 -11.04 -9.46 8.90
C LEU A 19 -12.26 -10.32 8.50
N GLU A 20 -12.45 -11.48 9.11
CA GLU A 20 -13.54 -12.40 8.77
C GLU A 20 -14.89 -11.82 9.20
N THR A 21 -14.95 -11.28 10.41
CA THR A 21 -16.12 -10.59 10.95
C THR A 21 -16.46 -9.37 10.10
N LEU A 22 -15.48 -8.53 9.76
CA LEU A 22 -15.68 -7.39 8.86
C LEU A 22 -16.21 -7.82 7.50
N ARG A 23 -15.66 -8.90 6.91
CA ARG A 23 -16.11 -9.40 5.61
C ARG A 23 -17.57 -9.85 5.65
N ASN A 24 -17.99 -10.48 6.75
CA ASN A 24 -19.37 -10.92 6.96
C ASN A 24 -20.35 -9.75 7.08
N ILE A 25 -19.92 -8.62 7.65
CA ILE A 25 -20.71 -7.38 7.74
C ILE A 25 -20.74 -6.68 6.37
N ILE A 26 -19.60 -6.53 5.70
CA ILE A 26 -19.47 -5.76 4.44
C ILE A 26 -20.19 -6.44 3.27
N GLN A 27 -20.07 -7.77 3.14
CA GLN A 27 -20.69 -8.59 2.08
C GLN A 27 -20.40 -8.08 0.65
N GLY A 28 -19.17 -7.62 0.39
CA GLY A 28 -18.73 -7.16 -0.94
C GLY A 28 -19.33 -5.84 -1.43
N ARG A 29 -20.10 -5.14 -0.58
CA ARG A 29 -20.69 -3.82 -0.88
C ARG A 29 -19.66 -2.70 -0.71
N PRO A 30 -19.90 -1.50 -1.27
CA PRO A 30 -18.98 -0.38 -1.12
C PRO A 30 -18.76 0.03 0.35
N LEU A 31 -17.52 0.40 0.65
CA LEU A 31 -17.09 0.89 1.96
C LEU A 31 -17.27 2.41 2.07
N PRO A 32 -17.83 2.92 3.18
CA PRO A 32 -17.79 4.34 3.53
C PRO A 32 -16.36 4.88 3.53
N ALA A 33 -16.18 6.13 3.10
CA ALA A 33 -14.85 6.69 2.86
C ALA A 33 -14.06 6.90 4.16
N ASP A 34 -14.75 7.34 5.20
CA ASP A 34 -14.31 7.57 6.57
C ASP A 34 -13.91 6.26 7.30
N LEU A 35 -14.60 5.15 7.01
CA LEU A 35 -14.27 3.84 7.62
C LEU A 35 -13.21 3.06 6.85
N ARG A 36 -12.94 3.44 5.59
CA ARG A 36 -12.03 2.71 4.69
C ARG A 36 -10.64 2.53 5.27
N ALA A 37 -10.07 3.58 5.87
CA ALA A 37 -8.76 3.54 6.50
C ALA A 37 -8.69 2.48 7.61
N LYS A 38 -9.68 2.45 8.52
CA LYS A 38 -9.75 1.47 9.62
C LYS A 38 -9.86 0.03 9.09
N VAL A 39 -10.74 -0.19 8.11
CA VAL A 39 -10.92 -1.51 7.48
C VAL A 39 -9.63 -1.98 6.80
N TRP A 40 -8.94 -1.10 6.07
CA TRP A 40 -7.67 -1.44 5.42
C TRP A 40 -6.58 -1.79 6.44
N LYS A 41 -6.49 -1.05 7.55
CA LYS A 41 -5.53 -1.36 8.62
C LYS A 41 -5.78 -2.75 9.23
N ILE A 42 -7.04 -3.14 9.42
CA ILE A 42 -7.38 -4.49 9.91
C ILE A 42 -7.07 -5.54 8.84
N ALA A 43 -7.46 -5.32 7.58
CA ALA A 43 -7.20 -6.24 6.48
C ALA A 43 -5.70 -6.49 6.23
N LEU A 44 -4.87 -5.46 6.43
CA LEU A 44 -3.42 -5.57 6.31
C LEU A 44 -2.75 -6.11 7.58
N ASN A 45 -3.51 -6.31 8.67
CA ASN A 45 -3.02 -6.66 10.00
C ASN A 45 -1.98 -5.68 10.54
N VAL A 46 -2.32 -4.38 10.47
CA VAL A 46 -1.51 -3.26 10.94
C VAL A 46 -2.25 -2.33 11.90
N ALA A 47 -3.49 -2.66 12.27
CA ALA A 47 -4.23 -1.95 13.30
C ALA A 47 -3.45 -2.01 14.63
N GLY A 48 -3.21 -0.85 15.25
CA GLY A 48 -2.49 -0.74 16.53
C GLY A 48 -0.98 -1.00 16.45
N LYS A 49 -0.38 -1.13 15.26
CA LYS A 49 1.08 -1.21 15.15
C LYS A 49 1.73 0.12 15.52
N GLY A 50 2.85 0.03 16.24
CA GLY A 50 3.67 1.19 16.57
C GLY A 50 4.29 1.86 15.34
N ASP A 51 4.89 3.02 15.58
CA ASP A 51 5.58 3.77 14.53
C ASP A 51 6.93 3.14 14.20
N SER A 52 6.98 2.42 13.09
CA SER A 52 8.20 1.78 12.58
C SER A 52 9.29 2.81 12.20
N LEU A 53 8.94 4.07 11.96
CA LEU A 53 9.89 5.12 11.62
C LEU A 53 10.44 5.84 12.86
N ALA A 54 9.89 5.60 14.06
CA ALA A 54 10.30 6.30 15.28
C ALA A 54 11.78 6.11 15.63
N SER A 55 12.38 4.97 15.27
CA SER A 55 13.79 4.69 15.49
C SER A 55 14.70 5.14 14.35
N TRP A 56 14.15 5.72 13.29
CA TRP A 56 14.90 6.15 12.12
C TRP A 56 15.29 7.63 12.23
N ASP A 57 16.50 7.97 11.80
CA ASP A 57 17.06 9.33 11.81
C ASP A 57 16.37 10.31 10.85
N GLY A 58 15.52 9.81 9.94
CA GLY A 58 14.81 10.61 8.94
C GLY A 58 15.70 11.13 7.82
N ILE A 59 16.95 10.65 7.70
CA ILE A 59 17.90 11.15 6.70
C ILE A 59 17.64 10.48 5.34
N LEU A 60 17.41 11.33 4.33
CA LEU A 60 17.19 10.95 2.93
C LEU A 60 18.51 10.96 2.13
N ASP A 61 19.33 9.91 2.27
CA ASP A 61 20.74 9.87 1.80
C ASP A 61 21.08 8.65 0.92
N LEU A 62 20.09 8.03 0.27
CA LEU A 62 20.38 6.93 -0.65
C LEU A 62 21.11 7.41 -1.92
N PRO A 63 21.96 6.58 -2.54
CA PRO A 63 22.60 6.93 -3.83
C PRO A 63 21.58 7.28 -4.93
N GLU A 64 20.45 6.58 -4.93
CA GLU A 64 19.29 6.77 -5.79
C GLU A 64 18.28 7.85 -5.32
N GLN A 65 18.58 8.62 -4.28
CA GLN A 65 17.60 9.56 -3.69
C GLN A 65 17.07 10.58 -4.70
N ASN A 66 17.92 11.06 -5.60
CA ASN A 66 17.51 11.97 -6.68
C ASN A 66 16.47 11.34 -7.62
N THR A 67 16.55 10.02 -7.84
CA THR A 67 15.59 9.29 -8.66
C THR A 67 14.27 9.12 -7.91
N ILE A 68 14.32 8.75 -6.63
CA ILE A 68 13.14 8.67 -5.75
C ILE A 68 12.41 10.01 -5.75
N HIS A 69 13.14 11.11 -5.50
CA HIS A 69 12.58 12.45 -5.44
C HIS A 69 11.84 12.85 -6.73
N LYS A 70 12.44 12.59 -7.90
CA LYS A 70 11.82 12.89 -9.20
C LYS A 70 10.53 12.11 -9.42
N ASP A 71 10.53 10.81 -9.13
CA ASP A 71 9.34 9.99 -9.32
C ASP A 71 8.23 10.39 -8.33
N CYS A 72 8.57 10.75 -7.09
CA CYS A 72 7.63 11.25 -6.10
C CYS A 72 7.01 12.60 -6.52
N LEU A 73 7.81 13.52 -7.06
CA LEU A 73 7.30 14.78 -7.61
C LEU A 73 6.32 14.55 -8.75
N GLN A 74 6.67 13.69 -9.71
CA GLN A 74 5.78 13.34 -10.82
C GLN A 74 4.47 12.72 -10.32
N PHE A 75 4.54 11.92 -9.27
CA PHE A 75 3.37 11.30 -8.66
C PHE A 75 2.44 12.32 -7.99
N ILE A 76 2.98 13.31 -7.30
CA ILE A 76 2.19 14.37 -6.65
C ILE A 76 1.51 15.27 -7.68
N ASP A 77 2.22 15.62 -8.76
CA ASP A 77 1.67 16.38 -9.88
C ASP A 77 0.44 15.66 -10.49
N GLN A 78 0.52 14.33 -10.65
CA GLN A 78 -0.59 13.50 -11.13
C GLN A 78 -1.78 13.40 -10.16
N LEU A 79 -1.58 13.66 -8.86
CA LEU A 79 -2.66 13.60 -7.87
C LEU A 79 -3.47 14.91 -7.77
N SER A 80 -2.96 16.01 -8.32
CA SER A 80 -3.59 17.33 -8.23
C SER A 80 -3.98 17.71 -6.79
N VAL A 81 -3.11 17.39 -5.83
CA VAL A 81 -3.30 17.75 -4.42
C VAL A 81 -3.12 19.26 -4.19
N PRO A 82 -3.79 19.85 -3.19
CA PRO A 82 -3.56 21.25 -2.82
C PRO A 82 -2.09 21.51 -2.48
N GLU A 83 -1.51 22.59 -2.98
CA GLU A 83 -0.09 22.93 -2.79
C GLU A 83 0.32 22.94 -1.31
N GLU A 84 -0.57 23.41 -0.43
CA GLU A 84 -0.36 23.46 1.02
C GLU A 84 -0.04 22.08 1.64
N LYS A 85 -0.60 21.01 1.07
CA LYS A 85 -0.41 19.62 1.54
C LYS A 85 0.56 18.83 0.68
N ALA A 86 0.91 19.34 -0.50
CA ALA A 86 1.77 18.66 -1.45
C ALA A 86 3.18 18.44 -0.88
N ALA A 87 3.74 19.45 -0.19
CA ALA A 87 5.08 19.36 0.39
C ALA A 87 5.17 18.33 1.52
N GLU A 88 4.18 18.29 2.42
CA GLU A 88 4.12 17.30 3.51
C GLU A 88 3.98 15.88 2.95
N LEU A 89 3.09 15.71 1.98
CA LEU A 89 2.87 14.43 1.33
C LEU A 89 4.11 13.93 0.56
N LEU A 90 4.85 14.85 -0.08
CA LEU A 90 6.11 14.54 -0.76
C LEU A 90 7.12 13.95 0.22
N LEU A 91 7.32 14.63 1.34
CA LEU A 91 8.25 14.19 2.38
C LEU A 91 7.83 12.84 2.96
N ASP A 92 6.54 12.62 3.21
CA ASP A 92 6.04 11.35 3.74
C ASP A 92 6.26 10.18 2.78
N ILE A 93 5.96 10.36 1.49
CA ILE A 93 6.16 9.34 0.46
C ILE A 93 7.65 9.02 0.30
N GLU A 94 8.48 10.07 0.19
CA GLU A 94 9.93 9.93 0.02
C GLU A 94 10.54 9.22 1.24
N SER A 95 10.11 9.59 2.45
CA SER A 95 10.48 8.95 3.70
C SER A 95 10.15 7.46 3.73
N VAL A 96 8.93 7.09 3.31
CA VAL A 96 8.46 5.69 3.27
C VAL A 96 9.32 4.85 2.34
N ILE A 97 9.60 5.34 1.13
CA ILE A 97 10.41 4.62 0.13
C ILE A 97 11.85 4.49 0.61
N THR A 98 12.46 5.59 1.08
CA THR A 98 13.85 5.59 1.54
C THR A 98 14.04 4.67 2.74
N PHE A 99 13.15 4.74 3.73
CA PHE A 99 13.21 3.85 4.90
C PHE A 99 13.01 2.38 4.52
N TYR A 100 12.11 2.08 3.59
CA TYR A 100 11.94 0.71 3.09
C TYR A 100 13.20 0.19 2.40
N CYS A 101 13.83 0.98 1.54
CA CYS A 101 15.08 0.62 0.87
C CYS A 101 16.20 0.35 1.88
N LYS A 102 16.38 1.25 2.87
CA LYS A 102 17.37 1.10 3.95
C LYS A 102 17.12 -0.16 4.79
N SER A 103 15.91 -0.34 5.29
CA SER A 103 15.57 -1.44 6.21
C SER A 103 15.65 -2.83 5.55
N ARG A 104 15.42 -2.90 4.22
CA ARG A 104 15.45 -4.16 3.46
C ARG A 104 16.74 -4.40 2.70
N ASN A 105 17.64 -3.41 2.69
CA ASN A 105 18.85 -3.41 1.87
C ASN A 105 18.53 -3.68 0.38
N ILE A 106 17.52 -2.98 -0.15
CA ILE A 106 17.08 -3.06 -1.54
C ILE A 106 17.36 -1.72 -2.22
N LYS A 107 17.83 -1.76 -3.46
CA LYS A 107 18.04 -0.57 -4.27
C LYS A 107 16.76 -0.16 -4.98
N TYR A 108 16.43 1.12 -4.94
CA TYR A 108 15.31 1.65 -5.69
C TYR A 108 15.59 1.61 -7.20
N SER A 109 14.54 1.38 -7.98
CA SER A 109 14.53 1.50 -9.43
C SER A 109 13.15 2.00 -9.85
N THR A 110 13.10 2.87 -10.87
CA THR A 110 11.87 3.40 -11.45
C THR A 110 10.95 2.30 -12.00
N SER A 111 11.50 1.11 -12.30
CA SER A 111 10.73 -0.06 -12.74
C SER A 111 9.90 -0.73 -11.64
N LEU A 112 10.17 -0.45 -10.36
CA LEU A 112 9.61 -1.18 -9.23
C LEU A 112 8.12 -0.88 -8.97
N SER A 113 7.53 0.11 -9.65
CA SER A 113 6.09 0.45 -9.56
C SER A 113 5.57 0.73 -8.13
N TRP A 114 6.45 0.90 -7.14
CA TRP A 114 6.07 1.09 -5.73
C TRP A 114 5.26 2.36 -5.50
N ILE A 115 5.53 3.39 -6.29
CA ILE A 115 4.78 4.66 -6.25
C ILE A 115 3.31 4.45 -6.61
N HIS A 116 3.02 3.55 -7.56
CA HIS A 116 1.65 3.20 -7.90
C HIS A 116 0.93 2.46 -6.76
N LEU A 117 1.67 1.71 -5.93
CA LEU A 117 1.10 1.06 -4.73
C LEU A 117 0.77 2.08 -3.63
N LEU A 118 1.53 3.17 -3.55
CA LEU A 118 1.27 4.26 -2.59
C LEU A 118 0.05 5.08 -3.00
N LYS A 119 -0.31 5.13 -4.29
CA LYS A 119 -1.47 5.88 -4.79
C LYS A 119 -2.77 5.65 -4.00
N PRO A 120 -3.30 4.42 -3.88
CA PRO A 120 -4.52 4.20 -3.11
C PRO A 120 -4.34 4.48 -1.62
N LEU A 121 -3.14 4.28 -1.05
CA LEU A 121 -2.87 4.52 0.37
C LEU A 121 -2.84 6.01 0.72
N VAL A 122 -2.30 6.84 -0.16
CA VAL A 122 -2.26 8.30 0.00
C VAL A 122 -3.67 8.89 0.03
N HIS A 123 -4.60 8.36 -0.77
CA HIS A 123 -6.00 8.79 -0.75
C HIS A 123 -6.71 8.46 0.57
N LEU A 124 -6.17 7.55 1.39
CA LEU A 124 -6.69 7.25 2.73
C LEU A 124 -6.25 8.28 3.78
N GLN A 125 -5.35 9.22 3.44
CA GLN A 125 -4.85 10.27 4.34
C GLN A 125 -4.35 9.72 5.68
N LEU A 126 -3.60 8.61 5.61
CA LEU A 126 -3.01 7.96 6.76
C LEU A 126 -1.81 8.77 7.29
N PRO A 127 -1.54 8.74 8.60
CA PRO A 127 -0.28 9.27 9.12
C PRO A 127 0.89 8.46 8.55
N ARG A 128 2.07 9.08 8.43
CA ARG A 128 3.28 8.47 7.85
C ARG A 128 3.60 7.07 8.39
N SER A 129 3.45 6.86 9.69
CA SER A 129 3.69 5.58 10.36
C SER A 129 2.78 4.46 9.82
N ASP A 130 1.49 4.75 9.71
CA ASP A 130 0.49 3.84 9.15
C ASP A 130 0.66 3.66 7.64
N LEU A 131 1.05 4.73 6.92
CA LEU A 131 1.35 4.66 5.49
C LEU A 131 2.48 3.66 5.23
N TYR A 132 3.58 3.74 5.98
CA TYR A 132 4.67 2.76 5.91
C TYR A 132 4.20 1.37 6.30
N ASN A 133 3.49 1.22 7.41
CA ASN A 133 3.03 -0.09 7.88
C ASN A 133 2.12 -0.77 6.83
N CYS A 134 1.22 -0.01 6.19
CA CYS A 134 0.37 -0.50 5.11
C CYS A 134 1.19 -0.87 3.87
N PHE A 135 2.10 0.00 3.44
CA PHE A 135 2.99 -0.25 2.30
C PHE A 135 3.82 -1.52 2.52
N TYR A 136 4.46 -1.65 3.69
CA TYR A 136 5.24 -2.80 4.10
C TYR A 136 4.40 -4.09 4.12
N ALA A 137 3.18 -4.04 4.65
CA ALA A 137 2.29 -5.18 4.68
C ALA A 137 1.90 -5.63 3.26
N ILE A 138 1.60 -4.70 2.36
CA ILE A 138 1.29 -5.00 0.96
C ILE A 138 2.49 -5.64 0.26
N MET A 139 3.66 -5.01 0.39
CA MET A 139 4.90 -5.49 -0.21
C MET A 139 5.28 -6.91 0.22
N ASN A 140 5.03 -7.28 1.47
CA ASN A 140 5.41 -8.60 1.99
C ASN A 140 4.33 -9.68 1.83
N LYS A 141 3.05 -9.31 1.72
CA LYS A 141 1.93 -10.27 1.64
C LYS A 141 1.42 -10.48 0.22
N TYR A 142 1.37 -9.42 -0.59
CA TYR A 142 0.67 -9.45 -1.88
C TYR A 142 1.59 -9.25 -3.08
N ILE A 143 2.80 -8.73 -2.87
CA ILE A 143 3.79 -8.55 -3.94
C ILE A 143 4.82 -9.68 -3.90
N PRO A 144 4.99 -10.47 -4.98
CA PRO A 144 6.03 -11.49 -5.05
C PRO A 144 7.44 -10.89 -5.01
N ARG A 145 8.39 -11.55 -4.35
CA ARG A 145 9.79 -11.06 -4.24
C ARG A 145 10.52 -10.99 -5.58
N ASP A 146 10.31 -11.97 -6.44
CA ASP A 146 10.89 -12.03 -7.79
C ASP A 146 9.91 -11.52 -8.86
N CYS A 147 9.18 -10.44 -8.55
CA CYS A 147 8.26 -9.79 -9.49
C CYS A 147 9.02 -8.95 -10.53
N SER A 148 9.97 -9.57 -11.22
CA SER A 148 10.73 -9.00 -12.33
C SER A 148 10.31 -9.67 -13.64
N GLN A 149 10.57 -9.01 -14.77
CA GLN A 149 10.22 -9.55 -16.08
C GLN A 149 10.83 -10.94 -16.27
N LYS A 150 10.03 -11.93 -16.70
CA LYS A 150 10.39 -13.36 -16.81
C LYS A 150 10.67 -14.07 -15.47
N GLY A 151 10.26 -13.46 -14.35
CA GLY A 151 10.30 -14.09 -13.03
C GLY A 151 9.29 -15.22 -12.88
N ARG A 152 9.45 -16.02 -11.82
CA ARG A 152 8.56 -17.15 -11.48
C ARG A 152 7.07 -16.78 -11.38
N PRO A 153 6.67 -15.61 -10.83
CA PRO A 153 5.26 -15.24 -10.77
C PRO A 153 4.59 -15.18 -12.15
N PHE A 154 5.32 -14.72 -13.17
CA PHE A 154 4.82 -14.63 -14.55
C PHE A 154 4.72 -16.01 -15.20
N HIS A 155 5.63 -16.94 -14.89
CA HIS A 155 5.49 -18.33 -15.33
C HIS A 155 4.31 -19.01 -14.68
N LEU A 156 4.06 -18.80 -13.38
CA LEU A 156 2.89 -19.32 -12.70
C LEU A 156 1.59 -18.77 -13.32
N PHE A 157 1.55 -17.47 -13.61
CA PHE A 157 0.42 -16.87 -14.30
C PHE A 157 0.21 -17.46 -15.70
N ARG A 158 1.29 -17.70 -16.46
CA ARG A 158 1.21 -18.38 -17.76
C ARG A 158 0.62 -19.79 -17.63
N LEU A 159 0.99 -20.55 -16.60
CA LEU A 159 0.41 -21.88 -16.35
C LEU A 159 -1.10 -21.81 -16.04
N LEU A 160 -1.53 -20.77 -15.32
CA LEU A 160 -2.95 -20.54 -15.05
C LEU A 160 -3.73 -20.25 -16.34
N ILE A 161 -3.17 -19.41 -17.23
CA ILE A 161 -3.76 -19.17 -18.56
C ILE A 161 -3.76 -20.45 -19.38
N GLN A 162 -2.67 -21.22 -19.38
CA GLN A 162 -2.61 -22.49 -20.10
C GLN A 162 -3.66 -23.49 -19.62
N TYR A 163 -4.00 -23.48 -18.33
CA TYR A 163 -5.00 -24.37 -17.75
C TYR A 163 -6.43 -23.96 -18.10
N HIS A 164 -6.74 -22.67 -18.06
CA HIS A 164 -8.11 -22.18 -18.30
C HIS A 164 -8.40 -21.85 -19.78
N GLU A 165 -7.42 -21.29 -20.48
CA GLU A 165 -7.53 -20.74 -21.84
C GLU A 165 -6.31 -21.16 -22.69
N PRO A 166 -6.19 -22.45 -23.06
CA PRO A 166 -5.01 -22.99 -23.73
C PRO A 166 -4.75 -22.36 -25.10
N GLU A 167 -5.81 -22.02 -25.86
CA GLU A 167 -5.67 -21.35 -27.16
C GLU A 167 -5.01 -19.98 -26.99
N LEU A 168 -5.48 -19.16 -26.04
CA LEU A 168 -4.87 -17.86 -25.73
C LEU A 168 -3.41 -18.00 -25.29
N CYS A 169 -3.09 -19.04 -24.51
CA CYS A 169 -1.72 -19.26 -24.05
C CYS A 169 -0.76 -19.71 -25.17
N SER A 170 -1.29 -20.21 -26.29
CA SER A 170 -0.48 -20.74 -27.39
C SER A 170 0.01 -19.69 -28.40
N TYR A 171 -0.48 -18.45 -28.29
CA TYR A 171 -0.07 -17.30 -29.12
C TYR A 171 1.06 -16.48 -28.50
#